data_AF-A0A139CT83-F1
#
_entry.id   AF-A0A139CT83-F1
#
_cell.length_a   1.000
_cell.length_b   1.000
_cell.length_c   1.000
_cell.angle_alpha   90.00
_cell.angle_beta   90.00
_cell.angle_gamma   90.00
#
_symmetry.space_group_name_H-M   'P 1'
#
loop_
_entity.id
_entity.type
_entity.pdbx_description
1 polymer ?
#
loop_
_entity_poly.entity_id
_entity_poly.type
_entity_poly.pdbx_seq_one_letter_code
_entity_poly.pdbx_strand_id
1 'polypeptide(L)'
;MAKVTQDQEEEILEKYFEAGRILSQVRGEAKDRIKVGASMLEVAEFVENRAIELGADGSAFPCNLSRNDEAAHATPCAGEETVFGEDVVKLDLGVQVDGYIADSAITVDLTGKYGELVKASEAALYAAIDTVKDGVNTAELGEVIEDTITSMGFKPIGNLTGHGLDRYIPHAPPSIPNRRIGNGNVLRSGDAIAIEPFATDGTGKVYDGTLTEIFQVVRKKPVRLPAARKLLKELEPYRTLPFAKRWFKMEKLDFALLQLEKAGVVHSYPVLKEIGGGMVSQAEHTVIVTDDGCEITTK
;
A
#
# COMPACT_ATOMS: atom_id res chain seq x y z
N MET A 1 17.33 9.08 -23.02
CA MET A 1 16.11 9.73 -22.50
C MET A 1 16.38 11.22 -22.49
N ALA A 2 15.45 12.05 -22.96
CA ALA A 2 15.59 13.50 -22.82
C ALA A 2 15.65 13.85 -21.33
N LYS A 3 16.56 14.74 -20.93
CA LYS A 3 16.59 15.26 -19.56
C LYS A 3 15.28 15.99 -19.31
N VAL A 4 14.60 15.64 -18.22
CA VAL A 4 13.44 16.38 -17.72
C VAL A 4 13.89 17.82 -17.44
N THR A 5 13.09 18.82 -17.79
CA THR A 5 13.41 20.22 -17.48
C THR A 5 13.09 20.52 -16.02
N GLN A 6 13.71 21.54 -15.42
CA GLN A 6 13.41 21.95 -14.05
C GLN A 6 11.91 22.21 -13.84
N ASP A 7 11.27 22.93 -14.76
CA ASP A 7 9.81 23.19 -14.71
C ASP A 7 8.97 21.89 -14.71
N GLN A 8 9.46 20.83 -15.37
CA GLN A 8 8.78 19.53 -15.40
C GLN A 8 9.02 18.75 -14.11
N GLU A 9 10.20 18.88 -13.48
CA GLU A 9 10.47 18.29 -12.17
C GLU A 9 9.58 18.93 -11.10
N GLU A 10 9.42 20.25 -11.12
CA GLU A 10 8.52 20.99 -10.22
C GLU A 10 7.05 20.54 -10.40
N GLU A 11 6.57 20.42 -11.64
CA GLU A 11 5.21 19.93 -11.93
C GLU A 11 4.98 18.50 -11.42
N ILE A 12 5.98 17.62 -11.57
CA ILE A 12 5.92 16.24 -11.06
C ILE A 12 5.83 16.21 -9.54
N LEU A 13 6.65 17.00 -8.86
CA LEU A 13 6.63 17.09 -7.39
C LEU A 13 5.28 17.61 -6.90
N GLU A 14 4.73 18.64 -7.56
CA GLU A 14 3.40 19.16 -7.23
C GLU A 14 2.32 18.08 -7.29
N LYS A 15 2.40 17.15 -8.26
CA LYS A 15 1.44 16.03 -8.37
C LYS A 15 1.55 15.04 -7.21
N TYR A 16 2.76 14.72 -6.75
CA TYR A 16 2.96 13.92 -5.54
C TYR A 16 2.39 14.61 -4.28
N PHE A 17 2.62 15.91 -4.13
CA PHE A 17 2.05 16.67 -3.00
C PHE A 17 0.54 16.82 -3.08
N GLU A 18 -0.02 16.97 -4.28
CA GLU A 18 -1.46 17.03 -4.51
C GLU A 18 -2.12 15.69 -4.12
N ALA A 19 -1.60 14.58 -4.64
CA ALA A 19 -2.06 13.23 -4.26
C ALA A 19 -1.93 13.00 -2.74
N GLY A 20 -0.81 13.42 -2.14
CA GLY A 20 -0.53 13.27 -0.73
C GLY A 20 -1.48 14.07 0.17
N ARG A 21 -1.84 15.30 -0.20
CA ARG A 21 -2.84 16.12 0.52
C ARG A 21 -4.22 15.46 0.51
N ILE A 22 -4.65 14.98 -0.68
CA ILE A 22 -5.94 14.30 -0.82
C ILE A 22 -5.95 13.05 0.05
N LEU A 23 -4.92 12.21 -0.08
CA LEU A 23 -4.82 10.97 0.70
C LEU A 23 -4.86 11.23 2.19
N SER A 24 -4.08 12.20 2.69
CA SER A 24 -3.99 12.50 4.13
C SER A 24 -5.33 12.92 4.71
N GLN A 25 -6.10 13.71 3.96
CA GLN A 25 -7.46 14.08 4.33
C GLN A 25 -8.38 12.84 4.36
N VAL A 26 -8.37 12.02 3.31
CA VAL A 26 -9.20 10.80 3.24
C VAL A 26 -8.85 9.83 4.37
N ARG A 27 -7.55 9.61 4.64
CA ARG A 27 -7.05 8.76 5.72
C ARG A 27 -7.57 9.21 7.08
N GLY A 28 -7.51 10.50 7.37
CA GLY A 28 -8.06 11.09 8.60
C GLY A 28 -9.57 10.86 8.73
N GLU A 29 -10.34 11.18 7.68
CA GLU A 29 -11.80 11.00 7.67
C GLU A 29 -12.20 9.50 7.77
N ALA A 30 -11.42 8.60 7.15
CA ALA A 30 -11.66 7.16 7.16
C ALA A 30 -11.30 6.51 8.50
N LYS A 31 -10.21 6.95 9.15
CA LYS A 31 -9.83 6.53 10.51
C LYS A 31 -11.00 6.67 11.49
N ASP A 32 -11.70 7.80 11.43
CA ASP A 32 -12.84 8.10 12.31
C ASP A 32 -14.08 7.23 12.04
N ARG A 33 -14.12 6.52 10.92
CA ARG A 33 -15.19 5.58 10.55
C ARG A 33 -14.90 4.15 10.96
N ILE A 34 -13.63 3.80 11.20
CA ILE A 34 -13.24 2.46 11.66
C ILE A 34 -13.60 2.35 13.15
N LYS A 35 -14.72 1.70 13.42
CA LYS A 35 -15.27 1.48 14.77
C LYS A 35 -15.94 0.12 14.83
N VAL A 36 -15.99 -0.47 16.03
CA VAL A 36 -16.73 -1.72 16.27
C VAL A 36 -18.16 -1.60 15.73
N GLY A 37 -18.56 -2.56 14.90
CA GLY A 37 -19.87 -2.63 14.25
C GLY A 37 -20.00 -1.83 12.94
N ALA A 38 -19.00 -1.04 12.54
CA ALA A 38 -19.03 -0.34 11.25
C ALA A 38 -18.74 -1.32 10.10
N SER A 39 -19.42 -1.13 8.97
CA SER A 39 -19.25 -1.95 7.76
C SER A 39 -17.89 -1.73 7.12
N MET A 40 -17.15 -2.81 6.87
CA MET A 40 -15.86 -2.73 6.16
C MET A 40 -16.04 -2.26 4.72
N LEU A 41 -17.09 -2.73 4.05
CA LEU A 41 -17.40 -2.35 2.67
C LEU A 41 -17.70 -0.85 2.57
N GLU A 42 -18.50 -0.30 3.49
CA GLU A 42 -18.82 1.13 3.50
C GLU A 42 -17.58 2.00 3.75
N VAL A 43 -16.64 1.55 4.59
CA VAL A 43 -15.38 2.28 4.81
C VAL A 43 -14.51 2.24 3.56
N ALA A 44 -14.37 1.08 2.91
CA ALA A 44 -13.57 0.96 1.69
C ALA A 44 -14.16 1.80 0.54
N GLU A 45 -15.48 1.76 0.34
CA GLU A 45 -16.18 2.57 -0.65
C GLU A 45 -16.11 4.06 -0.31
N PHE A 46 -16.17 4.43 0.97
CA PHE A 46 -15.97 5.82 1.39
C PHE A 46 -14.57 6.31 0.99
N VAL A 47 -13.51 5.58 1.30
CA VAL A 47 -12.13 5.97 0.95
C VAL A 47 -12.00 6.23 -0.55
N GLU A 48 -12.48 5.31 -1.37
CA GLU A 48 -12.31 5.36 -2.83
C GLU A 48 -13.14 6.47 -3.47
N ASN A 49 -14.38 6.66 -3.05
CA ASN A 49 -15.23 7.74 -3.55
C ASN A 49 -14.74 9.11 -3.06
N ARG A 50 -14.33 9.20 -1.80
CA ARG A 50 -13.90 10.47 -1.18
C ARG A 50 -12.63 11.01 -1.82
N ALA A 51 -11.69 10.13 -2.20
CA ALA A 51 -10.50 10.55 -2.95
C ALA A 51 -10.87 11.24 -4.26
N ILE A 52 -11.81 10.67 -5.03
CA ILE A 52 -12.28 11.24 -6.31
C ILE A 52 -13.00 12.58 -6.08
N GLU A 53 -13.85 12.67 -5.04
CA GLU A 53 -14.53 13.92 -4.67
C GLU A 53 -13.56 15.06 -4.34
N LEU A 54 -12.39 14.73 -3.78
CA LEU A 54 -11.34 15.68 -3.43
C LEU A 54 -10.37 15.97 -4.57
N GLY A 55 -10.60 15.40 -5.76
CA GLY A 55 -9.84 15.71 -6.98
C GLY A 55 -8.81 14.68 -7.39
N ALA A 56 -8.78 13.49 -6.78
CA ALA A 56 -7.97 12.40 -7.29
C ALA A 56 -8.48 11.91 -8.64
N ASP A 57 -7.56 11.51 -9.53
CA ASP A 57 -7.92 10.83 -10.77
C ASP A 57 -8.38 9.37 -10.52
N GLY A 58 -8.15 8.86 -9.31
CA GLY A 58 -8.63 7.57 -8.82
C GLY A 58 -7.74 7.00 -7.71
N SER A 59 -8.08 5.79 -7.27
CA SER A 59 -7.25 5.03 -6.36
C SER A 59 -5.99 4.51 -7.07
N ALA A 60 -4.83 4.61 -6.42
CA ALA A 60 -3.59 3.97 -6.89
C ALA A 60 -3.64 2.44 -6.70
N PHE A 61 -4.36 1.98 -5.68
CA PHE A 61 -4.71 0.59 -5.42
C PHE A 61 -5.94 0.54 -4.49
N PRO A 62 -6.63 -0.62 -4.36
CA PRO A 62 -7.83 -0.73 -3.53
C PRO A 62 -7.63 -0.33 -2.07
N CYS A 63 -8.65 0.21 -1.40
CA CYS A 63 -8.55 0.43 0.04
C CYS A 63 -8.40 -0.92 0.77
N ASN A 64 -7.30 -1.05 1.49
CA ASN A 64 -6.91 -2.18 2.29
C ASN A 64 -7.39 -1.98 3.74
N LEU A 65 -8.05 -3.00 4.29
CA LEU A 65 -8.62 -3.06 5.63
C LEU A 65 -8.24 -4.38 6.31
N SER A 66 -6.94 -4.70 6.29
CA SER A 66 -6.39 -5.92 6.91
C SER A 66 -6.65 -5.90 8.41
N ARG A 67 -7.02 -7.04 9.00
CA ARG A 67 -7.33 -7.16 10.42
C ARG A 67 -6.44 -8.17 11.11
N ASN A 68 -6.06 -7.86 12.35
CA ASN A 68 -5.39 -8.77 13.27
C ASN A 68 -4.09 -9.34 12.71
N ASP A 69 -4.08 -10.63 12.34
CA ASP A 69 -2.95 -11.34 11.75
C ASP A 69 -2.78 -11.12 10.24
N GLU A 70 -3.73 -10.47 9.59
CA GLU A 70 -3.58 -10.01 8.20
C GLU A 70 -2.67 -8.78 8.18
N ALA A 71 -1.57 -8.86 7.45
CA ALA A 71 -0.62 -7.77 7.29
C ALA A 71 -1.04 -6.80 6.17
N ALA A 72 -1.42 -7.32 5.00
CA ALA A 72 -1.69 -6.52 3.81
C ALA A 72 -2.66 -7.23 2.84
N HIS A 73 -3.12 -6.50 1.83
CA HIS A 73 -3.91 -6.96 0.67
C HIS A 73 -5.37 -7.40 0.95
N ALA A 74 -5.89 -7.16 2.15
CA ALA A 74 -7.29 -7.44 2.45
C ALA A 74 -8.18 -6.27 2.05
N THR A 75 -9.12 -6.48 1.13
CA THR A 75 -10.19 -5.52 0.80
C THR A 75 -11.52 -6.28 0.78
N PRO A 76 -12.65 -5.67 1.19
CA PRO A 76 -13.94 -6.35 1.23
C PRO A 76 -14.40 -6.79 -0.16
N CYS A 77 -15.16 -7.89 -0.20
CA CYS A 77 -15.77 -8.43 -1.41
C CYS A 77 -17.05 -7.66 -1.77
N ALA A 78 -17.52 -7.80 -3.02
CA ALA A 78 -18.79 -7.21 -3.44
C ALA A 78 -19.97 -7.78 -2.65
N GLY A 79 -20.73 -6.92 -1.97
CA GLY A 79 -21.91 -7.32 -1.19
C GLY A 79 -21.59 -8.03 0.13
N GLU A 80 -20.34 -7.96 0.60
CA GLU A 80 -19.95 -8.48 1.91
C GLU A 80 -20.58 -7.63 3.04
N GLU A 81 -21.13 -8.32 4.06
CA GLU A 81 -21.78 -7.68 5.22
C GLU A 81 -20.88 -7.67 6.47
N THR A 82 -19.58 -7.93 6.31
CA THR A 82 -18.62 -7.97 7.40
C THR A 82 -18.47 -6.58 8.04
N VAL A 83 -18.54 -6.57 9.37
CA VAL A 83 -18.31 -5.39 10.20
C VAL A 83 -17.04 -5.56 11.03
N PHE A 84 -16.43 -4.45 11.45
CA PHE A 84 -15.30 -4.48 12.37
C PHE A 84 -15.72 -5.00 13.74
N GLY A 85 -14.92 -5.88 14.33
CA GLY A 85 -15.01 -6.29 15.73
C GLY A 85 -14.05 -5.49 16.61
N GLU A 86 -13.67 -6.09 17.74
CA GLU A 86 -12.48 -5.67 18.50
C GLU A 86 -11.23 -6.12 17.73
N ASP A 87 -10.92 -5.41 16.66
CA ASP A 87 -9.83 -5.74 15.74
C ASP A 87 -8.65 -4.76 15.86
N VAL A 88 -7.45 -5.21 15.51
CA VAL A 88 -6.36 -4.33 15.11
C VAL A 88 -6.45 -4.16 13.59
N VAL A 89 -6.80 -2.98 13.11
CA VAL A 89 -7.10 -2.73 11.68
C VAL A 89 -5.97 -1.93 11.04
N LYS A 90 -5.39 -2.41 9.95
CA LYS A 90 -4.48 -1.62 9.11
C LYS A 90 -5.31 -0.99 8.01
N LEU A 91 -5.45 0.34 8.07
CA LEU A 91 -6.07 1.15 7.03
C LEU A 91 -4.96 1.60 6.10
N ASP A 92 -4.96 1.05 4.91
CA ASP A 92 -3.95 1.29 3.88
C ASP A 92 -4.69 1.70 2.58
N LEU A 93 -4.28 2.82 2.00
CA LEU A 93 -4.96 3.43 0.88
C LEU A 93 -3.98 4.16 -0.03
N GLY A 94 -4.22 4.06 -1.33
CA GLY A 94 -3.43 4.74 -2.34
C GLY A 94 -4.27 5.66 -3.20
N VAL A 95 -3.75 6.84 -3.50
CA VAL A 95 -4.39 7.85 -4.37
C VAL A 95 -3.40 8.24 -5.46
N GLN A 96 -3.91 8.59 -6.65
CA GLN A 96 -3.06 9.12 -7.71
C GLN A 96 -3.63 10.37 -8.38
N VAL A 97 -2.72 11.24 -8.82
CA VAL A 97 -2.98 12.38 -9.69
C VAL A 97 -2.02 12.29 -10.87
N ASP A 98 -2.56 12.21 -12.08
CA ASP A 98 -1.84 11.91 -13.32
C ASP A 98 -0.90 10.68 -13.26
N GLY A 99 -1.24 9.72 -12.41
CA GLY A 99 -0.47 8.51 -12.14
C GLY A 99 0.65 8.68 -11.12
N TYR A 100 0.89 9.88 -10.57
CA TYR A 100 1.81 10.07 -9.44
C TYR A 100 1.09 9.69 -8.16
N ILE A 101 1.71 8.78 -7.40
CA ILE A 101 1.06 8.01 -6.35
C ILE A 101 1.41 8.61 -4.99
N ALA A 102 0.38 8.77 -4.17
CA ALA A 102 0.52 8.85 -2.74
C ALA A 102 0.06 7.52 -2.14
N ASP A 103 0.89 7.00 -1.25
CA ASP A 103 0.76 5.74 -0.53
C ASP A 103 0.93 5.99 0.97
N SER A 104 0.01 5.48 1.78
CA SER A 104 0.10 5.59 3.24
C SER A 104 -0.90 4.70 3.96
N ALA A 105 -0.43 4.20 5.10
CA ALA A 105 -1.16 3.34 5.99
C ALA A 105 -1.03 3.80 7.45
N ILE A 106 -2.07 3.50 8.23
CA ILE A 106 -2.08 3.61 9.69
C ILE A 106 -2.73 2.38 10.32
N THR A 107 -2.44 2.13 11.58
CA THR A 107 -3.12 1.10 12.36
C THR A 107 -4.11 1.70 13.36
N VAL A 108 -5.35 1.21 13.35
CA VAL A 108 -6.41 1.53 14.32
C VAL A 108 -6.59 0.33 15.26
N ASP A 109 -6.26 0.50 16.53
CA ASP A 109 -6.48 -0.51 17.57
C ASP A 109 -7.87 -0.34 18.21
N LEU A 110 -8.83 -1.19 17.82
CA LEU A 110 -10.17 -1.23 18.44
C LEU A 110 -10.23 -2.10 19.70
N THR A 111 -9.15 -2.82 20.02
CA THR A 111 -9.07 -3.69 21.20
C THR A 111 -8.67 -2.92 22.46
N GLY A 112 -7.95 -1.81 22.30
CA GLY A 112 -7.32 -1.05 23.39
C GLY A 112 -6.13 -1.75 24.07
N LYS A 113 -5.60 -2.83 23.49
CA LYS A 113 -4.53 -3.67 24.08
C LYS A 113 -3.22 -3.63 23.30
N TYR A 114 -3.23 -3.18 22.05
CA TYR A 114 -2.10 -3.27 21.12
C TYR A 114 -1.49 -1.89 20.81
N GLY A 115 -1.73 -0.88 21.64
CA GLY A 115 -1.15 0.45 21.48
C GLY A 115 0.38 0.48 21.40
N GLU A 116 1.09 -0.36 22.17
CA GLU A 116 2.56 -0.45 22.09
C GLU A 116 3.05 -1.09 20.77
N LEU A 117 2.26 -2.02 20.20
CA LEU A 117 2.54 -2.61 18.89
C LEU A 117 2.38 -1.54 17.79
N VAL A 118 1.29 -0.77 17.82
CA VAL A 118 1.06 0.35 16.89
C VAL A 118 2.20 1.37 16.95
N LYS A 119 2.61 1.77 18.16
CA LYS A 119 3.74 2.68 18.36
C LYS A 119 5.04 2.12 17.80
N ALA A 120 5.25 0.80 17.79
CA ALA A 120 6.47 0.20 17.26
C ALA A 120 6.61 0.41 15.74
N SER A 121 5.53 0.21 14.98
CA SER A 121 5.52 0.52 13.54
C SER A 121 5.66 2.03 13.28
N GLU A 122 5.01 2.88 14.06
CA GLU A 122 5.09 4.34 13.91
C GLU A 122 6.50 4.87 14.24
N ALA A 123 7.11 4.40 15.33
CA ALA A 123 8.45 4.79 15.72
C ALA A 123 9.49 4.35 14.68
N ALA A 124 9.35 3.13 14.15
CA ALA A 124 10.22 2.63 13.10
C ALA A 124 10.09 3.43 11.80
N LEU A 125 8.88 3.87 11.45
CA LEU A 125 8.63 4.71 10.29
C LEU A 125 9.39 6.04 10.41
N TYR A 126 9.22 6.75 11.53
CA TYR A 126 9.89 8.03 11.72
C TYR A 126 11.41 7.89 11.85
N ALA A 127 11.90 6.85 12.52
CA ALA A 127 13.33 6.58 12.58
C ALA A 127 13.94 6.32 11.19
N ALA A 128 13.23 5.59 10.32
CA ALA A 128 13.63 5.39 8.94
C ALA A 128 13.62 6.69 8.15
N ILE A 129 12.54 7.49 8.25
CA ILE A 129 12.39 8.80 7.60
C ILE A 129 13.54 9.74 7.99
N ASP A 130 13.91 9.81 9.27
CA ASP A 130 15.02 10.64 9.76
C ASP A 130 16.39 10.24 9.17
N THR A 131 16.50 9.01 8.65
CA THR A 131 17.70 8.47 8.01
C THR A 131 17.72 8.76 6.50
N VAL A 132 16.59 9.07 5.87
CA VAL A 132 16.49 9.26 4.42
C VAL A 132 17.23 10.52 3.97
N LYS A 133 18.10 10.37 2.97
CA LYS A 133 18.70 11.44 2.16
C LYS A 133 19.41 10.85 0.94
N ASP A 134 19.87 11.69 0.02
CA ASP A 134 20.71 11.25 -1.09
C ASP A 134 21.93 10.45 -0.61
N GLY A 135 22.22 9.36 -1.32
CA GLY A 135 23.40 8.54 -1.04
C GLY A 135 23.23 7.50 0.08
N VAL A 136 22.12 7.51 0.82
CA VAL A 136 21.82 6.48 1.83
C VAL A 136 21.47 5.16 1.16
N ASN A 137 21.95 4.05 1.72
CA ASN A 137 21.64 2.72 1.23
C ASN A 137 20.36 2.18 1.91
N THR A 138 19.45 1.57 1.15
CA THR A 138 18.21 1.02 1.73
C THR A 138 18.45 -0.08 2.76
N ALA A 139 19.62 -0.73 2.77
CA ALA A 139 20.02 -1.64 3.85
C ALA A 139 20.14 -0.94 5.22
N GLU A 140 20.54 0.32 5.24
CA GLU A 140 20.62 1.16 6.46
C GLU A 140 19.22 1.44 7.02
N LEU A 141 18.25 1.73 6.13
CA LEU A 141 16.85 1.88 6.56
C LEU A 141 16.30 0.61 7.19
N GLY A 142 16.58 -0.57 6.60
CA GLY A 142 16.15 -1.84 7.18
C GLY A 142 16.82 -2.18 8.51
N GLU A 143 18.05 -1.74 8.72
CA GLU A 143 18.73 -1.80 10.02
C GLU A 143 18.01 -0.94 11.06
N VAL A 144 17.73 0.32 10.73
CA VAL A 144 17.03 1.25 11.64
C VAL A 144 15.63 0.76 12.00
N ILE A 145 14.89 0.25 11.01
CA ILE A 145 13.55 -0.30 11.22
C ILE A 145 13.58 -1.52 12.16
N GLU A 146 14.47 -2.49 11.90
CA GLU A 146 14.56 -3.69 12.74
C GLU A 146 15.01 -3.37 14.16
N ASP A 147 16.03 -2.51 14.32
CA ASP A 147 16.51 -2.11 15.65
C ASP A 147 15.42 -1.40 16.44
N THR A 148 14.65 -0.52 15.80
CA THR A 148 13.56 0.22 16.46
C THR A 148 12.47 -0.74 16.91
N ILE A 149 11.96 -1.60 16.03
CA ILE A 149 10.87 -2.55 16.36
C ILE A 149 11.32 -3.55 17.43
N THR A 150 12.53 -4.09 17.32
CA THR A 150 13.05 -5.09 18.26
C THR A 150 13.34 -4.49 19.64
N SER A 151 13.79 -3.23 19.73
CA SER A 151 13.99 -2.53 21.00
C SER A 151 12.70 -2.36 21.81
N MET A 152 11.55 -2.36 21.13
CA MET A 152 10.22 -2.28 21.74
C MET A 152 9.63 -3.66 22.08
N GLY A 153 10.37 -4.75 21.85
CA GLY A 153 9.95 -6.11 22.19
C GLY A 153 9.11 -6.82 21.12
N PHE A 154 9.01 -6.25 19.92
CA PHE A 154 8.27 -6.82 18.79
C PHE A 154 9.23 -7.32 17.70
N LYS A 155 8.70 -7.87 16.61
CA LYS A 155 9.48 -8.29 15.44
C LYS A 155 9.03 -7.57 14.19
N PRO A 156 9.94 -7.15 13.30
CA PRO A 156 9.55 -6.71 11.97
C PRO A 156 9.02 -7.88 11.14
N ILE A 157 8.07 -7.62 10.23
CA ILE A 157 7.75 -8.59 9.17
C ILE A 157 8.82 -8.52 8.09
N GLY A 158 9.79 -9.42 8.18
CA GLY A 158 11.04 -9.35 7.42
C GLY A 158 10.95 -9.75 5.95
N ASN A 159 9.79 -10.23 5.48
CA ASN A 159 9.52 -10.53 4.06
C ASN A 159 8.50 -9.57 3.43
N LEU A 160 8.19 -8.45 4.10
CA LEU A 160 7.56 -7.27 3.51
C LEU A 160 8.55 -6.12 3.49
N THR A 161 8.39 -5.23 2.52
CA THR A 161 9.30 -4.13 2.27
C THR A 161 8.51 -2.97 1.69
N GLY A 162 8.85 -1.75 2.07
CA GLY A 162 8.50 -0.58 1.28
C GLY A 162 9.13 -0.62 -0.12
N HIS A 163 8.87 0.42 -0.89
CA HIS A 163 9.15 0.40 -2.33
C HIS A 163 9.33 1.80 -2.91
N GLY A 164 9.88 1.87 -4.11
CA GLY A 164 9.82 3.06 -4.94
C GLY A 164 8.44 3.23 -5.54
N LEU A 165 8.14 4.47 -5.94
CA LEU A 165 6.92 4.86 -6.61
C LEU A 165 7.29 5.46 -7.97
N ASP A 166 6.64 4.96 -9.01
CA ASP A 166 6.75 5.49 -10.37
C ASP A 166 5.35 5.81 -10.90
N ARG A 167 5.29 6.61 -11.97
CA ARG A 167 4.02 6.99 -12.58
C ARG A 167 3.21 5.76 -13.04
N TYR A 168 2.05 5.54 -12.43
CA TYR A 168 1.17 4.37 -12.56
C TYR A 168 1.74 3.04 -12.05
N ILE A 169 2.83 3.06 -11.29
CA ILE A 169 3.50 1.86 -10.79
C ILE A 169 3.68 2.02 -9.27
N PRO A 170 2.77 1.45 -8.45
CA PRO A 170 2.88 1.54 -6.99
C PRO A 170 4.10 0.78 -6.47
N HIS A 171 4.47 -0.35 -7.08
CA HIS A 171 5.66 -1.10 -6.68
C HIS A 171 6.78 -0.93 -7.72
N ALA A 172 7.59 0.11 -7.56
CA ALA A 172 8.82 0.31 -8.33
C ALA A 172 10.07 0.03 -7.46
N PRO A 173 11.25 -0.20 -8.07
CA PRO A 173 12.51 -0.12 -7.34
C PRO A 173 12.72 1.30 -6.76
N PRO A 174 13.46 1.45 -5.66
CA PRO A 174 14.11 0.40 -4.87
C PRO A 174 13.17 -0.24 -3.84
N SER A 175 13.48 -1.47 -3.42
CA SER A 175 12.85 -2.05 -2.22
C SER A 175 13.46 -1.44 -0.94
N ILE A 176 12.61 -1.09 0.00
CA ILE A 176 12.93 -0.54 1.32
C ILE A 176 12.70 -1.64 2.38
N PRO A 177 13.75 -2.36 2.79
CA PRO A 177 13.60 -3.54 3.65
C PRO A 177 13.13 -3.16 5.06
N ASN A 178 12.33 -4.03 5.70
CA ASN A 178 11.96 -3.91 7.12
C ASN A 178 12.93 -4.62 8.07
N ARG A 179 14.08 -5.08 7.54
CA ARG A 179 15.11 -5.78 8.32
C ARG A 179 16.49 -5.57 7.73
N ARG A 180 17.51 -5.91 8.51
CA ARG A 180 18.89 -5.99 8.07
C ARG A 180 19.00 -6.94 6.88
N ILE A 181 19.62 -6.43 5.82
CA ILE A 181 19.96 -7.16 4.61
C ILE A 181 21.44 -6.92 4.26
N GLY A 182 22.04 -7.84 3.49
CA GLY A 182 23.47 -7.73 3.16
C GLY A 182 23.79 -6.66 2.10
N ASN A 183 22.83 -6.30 1.26
CA ASN A 183 23.01 -5.26 0.24
C ASN A 183 21.66 -4.64 -0.13
N GLY A 184 21.60 -3.32 -0.28
CA GLY A 184 20.43 -2.57 -0.73
C GLY A 184 20.73 -1.68 -1.94
N ASN A 185 19.79 -0.79 -2.26
CA ASN A 185 19.95 0.20 -3.32
C ASN A 185 20.36 1.54 -2.71
N VAL A 186 20.97 2.42 -3.50
CA VAL A 186 21.33 3.76 -2.99
C VAL A 186 20.26 4.75 -3.44
N LEU A 187 19.65 5.45 -2.48
CA LEU A 187 18.65 6.48 -2.72
C LEU A 187 19.25 7.68 -3.45
N ARG A 188 18.43 8.33 -4.27
CA ARG A 188 18.77 9.52 -5.04
C ARG A 188 17.79 10.64 -4.77
N SER A 189 18.27 11.87 -4.73
CA SER A 189 17.39 13.05 -4.72
C SER A 189 16.37 12.98 -5.86
N GLY A 190 15.11 13.25 -5.52
CA GLY A 190 13.96 13.13 -6.43
C GLY A 190 13.30 11.74 -6.45
N ASP A 191 13.89 10.70 -5.83
CA ASP A 191 13.21 9.42 -5.68
C ASP A 191 11.93 9.60 -4.85
N ALA A 192 10.81 9.08 -5.36
CA ALA A 192 9.59 8.90 -4.59
C ALA A 192 9.57 7.48 -4.01
N ILE A 193 9.47 7.36 -2.69
CA ILE A 193 9.47 6.06 -2.02
C ILE A 193 8.37 6.00 -0.96
N ALA A 194 7.79 4.82 -0.79
CA ALA A 194 6.92 4.46 0.32
C ALA A 194 7.75 3.69 1.37
N ILE A 195 7.72 4.17 2.60
CA ILE A 195 8.39 3.54 3.75
C ILE A 195 7.28 2.98 4.63
N GLU A 196 7.21 1.66 4.76
CA GLU A 196 6.12 0.94 5.45
C GLU A 196 6.63 -0.14 6.41
N PRO A 197 6.97 0.24 7.66
CA PRO A 197 7.29 -0.74 8.68
C PRO A 197 6.08 -1.53 9.16
N PHE A 198 6.23 -2.84 9.15
CA PHE A 198 5.28 -3.77 9.76
C PHE A 198 5.88 -4.37 11.03
N ALA A 199 5.20 -4.20 12.16
CA ALA A 199 5.57 -4.83 13.43
C ALA A 199 4.59 -5.95 13.78
N THR A 200 5.06 -6.98 14.47
CA THR A 200 4.22 -8.08 14.95
C THR A 200 4.71 -8.67 16.28
N ASP A 201 3.78 -9.24 17.05
CA ASP A 201 4.07 -10.10 18.20
C ASP A 201 4.20 -11.60 17.83
N GLY A 202 4.10 -11.94 16.54
CA GLY A 202 4.21 -13.29 16.01
C GLY A 202 5.63 -13.72 15.62
N THR A 203 5.76 -14.34 14.45
CA THR A 203 7.01 -14.89 13.91
C THR A 203 7.84 -13.88 13.11
N GLY A 204 7.23 -12.79 12.64
CA GLY A 204 7.90 -11.80 11.79
C GLY A 204 7.96 -12.20 10.31
N LYS A 205 7.03 -13.06 9.87
CA LYS A 205 6.91 -13.50 8.48
C LYS A 205 5.46 -13.68 8.07
N VAL A 206 5.17 -13.38 6.81
CA VAL A 206 3.85 -13.60 6.20
C VAL A 206 3.87 -14.66 5.11
N TYR A 207 2.69 -15.20 4.82
CA TYR A 207 2.42 -16.11 3.71
C TYR A 207 1.14 -15.71 2.98
N ASP A 208 0.99 -16.18 1.75
CA ASP A 208 -0.21 -15.97 0.94
C ASP A 208 -1.41 -16.73 1.54
N GLY A 209 -2.44 -15.98 1.93
CA GLY A 209 -3.73 -16.51 2.32
C GLY A 209 -4.54 -17.05 1.15
N THR A 210 -5.76 -17.50 1.44
CA THR A 210 -6.66 -18.07 0.41
C THR A 210 -7.61 -17.04 -0.21
N LEU A 211 -7.80 -15.90 0.44
CA LEU A 211 -8.68 -14.83 -0.03
C LEU A 211 -7.89 -13.92 -0.99
N THR A 212 -8.52 -13.58 -2.11
CA THR A 212 -7.88 -12.77 -3.16
C THR A 212 -8.93 -11.90 -3.85
N GLU A 213 -8.88 -10.60 -3.58
CA GLU A 213 -9.79 -9.62 -4.17
C GLU A 213 -9.05 -8.50 -4.91
N ILE A 214 -7.72 -8.46 -4.85
CA ILE A 214 -6.87 -7.47 -5.51
C ILE A 214 -6.09 -8.12 -6.66
N PHE A 215 -6.07 -7.42 -7.79
CA PHE A 215 -5.44 -7.89 -9.03
C PHE A 215 -4.73 -6.73 -9.74
N GLN A 216 -3.75 -7.03 -10.59
CA GLN A 216 -3.05 -6.02 -11.39
C GLN A 216 -2.79 -6.53 -12.81
N VAL A 217 -2.93 -5.67 -13.81
CA VAL A 217 -2.49 -5.99 -15.18
C VAL A 217 -0.97 -5.83 -15.25
N VAL A 218 -0.25 -6.96 -15.33
CA VAL A 218 1.21 -6.99 -15.40
C VAL A 218 1.74 -7.08 -16.83
N ARG A 219 0.88 -7.49 -17.78
CA ARG A 219 1.31 -7.64 -19.18
C ARG A 219 0.15 -7.55 -20.16
N LYS A 220 0.30 -6.77 -21.23
CA LYS A 220 -0.71 -6.69 -22.30
C LYS A 220 -0.47 -7.77 -23.35
N LYS A 221 -1.41 -8.71 -23.51
CA LYS A 221 -1.40 -9.73 -24.57
C LYS A 221 -2.81 -10.00 -25.09
N PRO A 222 -2.98 -10.38 -26.37
CA PRO A 222 -4.26 -10.82 -26.90
C PRO A 222 -4.78 -12.08 -26.19
N VAL A 223 -6.08 -12.09 -25.85
CA VAL A 223 -6.76 -13.26 -25.27
C VAL A 223 -7.96 -13.68 -26.11
N ARG A 224 -8.26 -14.98 -26.14
CA ARG A 224 -9.34 -15.55 -26.99
C ARG A 224 -10.72 -15.45 -26.34
N LEU A 225 -10.79 -15.60 -25.02
CA LEU A 225 -12.06 -15.67 -24.30
C LEU A 225 -12.79 -14.30 -24.35
N PRO A 226 -14.06 -14.24 -24.80
CA PRO A 226 -14.81 -12.98 -24.88
C PRO A 226 -14.92 -12.23 -23.55
N ALA A 227 -15.19 -12.92 -22.43
CA ALA A 227 -15.27 -12.31 -21.11
C ALA A 227 -13.92 -11.68 -20.68
N ALA A 228 -12.80 -12.37 -20.91
CA ALA A 228 -11.47 -11.83 -20.62
C ALA A 228 -11.13 -10.59 -21.48
N ARG A 229 -11.52 -10.57 -22.76
CA ARG A 229 -11.37 -9.38 -23.61
C ARG A 229 -12.21 -8.21 -23.12
N LYS A 230 -13.45 -8.48 -22.70
CA LYS A 230 -14.35 -7.46 -22.15
C LYS A 230 -13.72 -6.84 -20.89
N LEU A 231 -13.26 -7.67 -19.96
CA LEU A 231 -12.60 -7.22 -18.74
C LEU A 231 -11.34 -6.41 -19.03
N LEU A 232 -10.47 -6.87 -19.95
CA LEU A 232 -9.26 -6.11 -20.32
C LEU A 232 -9.59 -4.71 -20.87
N LYS A 233 -10.70 -4.56 -21.59
CA LYS A 233 -11.15 -3.26 -22.08
C LYS A 233 -11.60 -2.35 -20.93
N GLU A 234 -12.34 -2.90 -19.96
CA GLU A 234 -12.73 -2.16 -18.75
C GLU A 234 -11.54 -1.80 -17.86
N LEU A 235 -10.42 -2.54 -17.96
CA LEU A 235 -9.18 -2.30 -17.24
C LEU A 235 -8.23 -1.29 -17.91
N GLU A 236 -8.50 -0.85 -19.14
CA GLU A 236 -7.64 0.10 -19.87
C GLU A 236 -7.34 1.40 -19.09
N PRO A 237 -8.31 2.03 -18.40
CA PRO A 237 -8.07 3.24 -17.62
C PRO A 237 -7.09 3.05 -16.45
N TYR A 238 -7.09 1.86 -15.83
CA TYR A 238 -6.24 1.55 -14.67
C TYR A 238 -4.77 1.36 -15.07
N ARG A 239 -4.47 1.14 -16.37
CA ARG A 239 -3.12 0.90 -16.89
C ARG A 239 -2.42 -0.27 -16.18
N THR A 240 -1.59 0.03 -15.20
CA THR A 240 -0.80 -0.89 -14.37
C THR A 240 -1.13 -0.74 -12.89
N LEU A 241 -2.08 0.11 -12.52
CA LEU A 241 -2.54 0.23 -11.14
C LEU A 241 -3.34 -1.03 -10.74
N PRO A 242 -3.13 -1.56 -9.52
CA PRO A 242 -3.97 -2.60 -8.95
C PRO A 242 -5.45 -2.19 -8.88
N PHE A 243 -6.32 -3.18 -8.91
CA PHE A 243 -7.77 -2.99 -8.89
C PHE A 243 -8.45 -4.04 -8.01
N ALA A 244 -9.57 -3.64 -7.42
CA ALA A 244 -10.41 -4.55 -6.65
C ALA A 244 -11.38 -5.27 -7.58
N LYS A 245 -11.57 -6.56 -7.37
CA LYS A 245 -12.59 -7.35 -8.08
C LYS A 245 -13.99 -6.74 -7.90
N ARG A 246 -14.31 -6.20 -6.72
CA ARG A 246 -15.62 -5.57 -6.43
C ARG A 246 -15.94 -4.31 -7.27
N TRP A 247 -14.95 -3.71 -7.92
CA TRP A 247 -15.18 -2.55 -8.80
C TRP A 247 -15.89 -2.94 -10.10
N PHE A 248 -15.96 -4.24 -10.43
CA PHE A 248 -16.52 -4.71 -11.70
C PHE A 248 -17.82 -5.50 -11.48
N LYS A 249 -18.90 -5.06 -12.14
CA LYS A 249 -20.18 -5.77 -12.19
C LYS A 249 -20.29 -6.52 -13.53
N MET A 250 -19.69 -7.71 -13.60
CA MET A 250 -19.61 -8.52 -14.82
C MET A 250 -19.99 -9.99 -14.58
N GLU A 251 -20.79 -10.56 -15.48
CA GLU A 251 -21.01 -12.01 -15.50
C GLU A 251 -19.71 -12.77 -15.81
N LYS A 252 -19.46 -13.86 -15.09
CA LYS A 252 -18.26 -14.71 -15.26
C LYS A 252 -16.94 -13.98 -14.98
N LEU A 253 -16.96 -12.96 -14.14
CA LEU A 253 -15.77 -12.20 -13.73
C LEU A 253 -14.66 -13.12 -13.18
N ASP A 254 -14.98 -14.00 -12.23
CA ASP A 254 -13.99 -14.93 -11.65
C ASP A 254 -13.32 -15.83 -12.70
N PHE A 255 -14.13 -16.34 -13.64
CA PHE A 255 -13.60 -17.15 -14.72
C PHE A 255 -12.71 -16.34 -15.66
N ALA A 256 -13.07 -15.08 -15.95
CA ALA A 256 -12.23 -14.18 -16.75
C ALA A 256 -10.89 -13.89 -16.06
N LEU A 257 -10.90 -13.56 -14.77
CA LEU A 257 -9.69 -13.31 -13.96
C LEU A 257 -8.79 -14.54 -13.93
N LEU A 258 -9.34 -15.71 -13.64
CA LEU A 258 -8.58 -16.97 -13.63
C LEU A 258 -7.90 -17.26 -14.97
N GLN A 259 -8.56 -16.96 -16.10
CA GLN A 259 -7.96 -17.17 -17.42
C GLN A 259 -6.87 -16.13 -17.73
N LEU A 260 -7.05 -14.88 -17.30
CA LEU A 260 -6.03 -13.83 -17.46
C LEU A 260 -4.80 -14.11 -16.62
N GLU A 261 -4.98 -14.62 -15.41
CA GLU A 261 -3.90 -15.04 -14.52
C GLU A 261 -3.12 -16.23 -15.10
N LYS A 262 -3.82 -17.27 -15.56
CA LYS A 262 -3.19 -18.41 -16.27
C LYS A 262 -2.43 -17.99 -17.53
N ALA A 263 -2.84 -16.90 -18.16
CA ALA A 263 -2.16 -16.34 -19.33
C ALA A 263 -0.96 -15.42 -18.96
N GLY A 264 -0.74 -15.16 -17.67
CA GLY A 264 0.27 -14.22 -17.18
C GLY A 264 0.02 -12.78 -17.61
N VAL A 265 -1.26 -12.40 -17.78
CA VAL A 265 -1.72 -11.05 -18.14
C VAL A 265 -2.07 -10.26 -16.88
N VAL A 266 -2.70 -10.93 -15.93
CA VAL A 266 -3.03 -10.41 -14.60
C VAL A 266 -2.24 -11.15 -13.55
N HIS A 267 -1.81 -10.45 -12.51
CA HIS A 267 -1.31 -11.03 -11.27
C HIS A 267 -2.32 -10.79 -10.16
N SER A 268 -2.46 -11.75 -9.26
CA SER A 268 -3.36 -11.65 -8.11
C SER A 268 -2.56 -11.44 -6.82
N TYR A 269 -3.13 -10.66 -5.91
CA TYR A 269 -2.54 -10.31 -4.63
C TYR A 269 -3.40 -10.91 -3.52
N PRO A 270 -3.06 -12.12 -3.03
CA PRO A 270 -3.76 -12.72 -1.89
C PRO A 270 -3.50 -11.92 -0.61
N VAL A 271 -4.42 -12.03 0.34
CA VAL A 271 -4.25 -11.49 1.69
C VAL A 271 -3.00 -12.08 2.32
N LEU A 272 -2.09 -11.23 2.79
CA LEU A 272 -0.85 -11.68 3.42
C LEU A 272 -1.07 -11.85 4.92
N LYS A 273 -0.85 -13.05 5.44
CA LYS A 273 -1.14 -13.41 6.83
C LYS A 273 0.12 -13.75 7.60
N GLU A 274 0.21 -13.33 8.86
CA GLU A 274 1.31 -13.65 9.77
C GLU A 274 1.31 -15.16 10.08
N ILE A 275 2.46 -15.82 9.94
CA ILE A 275 2.56 -17.29 10.01
C ILE A 275 2.18 -17.85 11.40
N GLY A 276 2.51 -17.14 12.48
CA GLY A 276 2.18 -17.52 13.85
C GLY A 276 0.79 -17.09 14.31
N GLY A 277 0.03 -16.39 13.47
CA GLY A 277 -1.24 -15.77 13.86
C GLY A 277 -1.08 -14.63 14.86
N GLY A 278 0.11 -14.02 14.93
CA GLY A 278 0.35 -12.84 15.76
C GLY A 278 -0.35 -11.60 15.19
N MET A 279 -0.62 -10.63 16.05
CA MET A 279 -1.15 -9.34 15.61
C MET A 279 -0.10 -8.58 14.80
N VAL A 280 -0.57 -7.83 13.80
CA VAL A 280 0.27 -6.99 12.95
C VAL A 280 -0.18 -5.55 13.04
N SER A 281 0.79 -4.63 13.12
CA SER A 281 0.60 -3.20 12.86
C SER A 281 1.48 -2.75 11.70
N GLN A 282 1.02 -1.70 11.02
CA GLN A 282 1.68 -1.00 9.92
C GLN A 282 1.57 0.50 10.16
N ALA A 283 2.61 1.23 9.76
CA ALA A 283 2.56 2.68 9.58
C ALA A 283 3.33 2.99 8.31
N GLU A 284 2.86 3.96 7.51
CA GLU A 284 3.50 4.25 6.25
C GLU A 284 3.33 5.70 5.80
N HIS A 285 4.37 6.20 5.16
CA HIS A 285 4.34 7.45 4.41
C HIS A 285 5.06 7.32 3.07
N THR A 286 4.49 8.00 2.07
CA THR A 286 5.24 8.44 0.88
C THR A 286 6.12 9.64 1.21
N VAL A 287 7.38 9.57 0.78
CA VAL A 287 8.36 10.65 0.87
C VAL A 287 9.05 10.90 -0.47
N ILE A 288 9.46 12.14 -0.70
CA ILE A 288 10.38 12.52 -1.77
C ILE A 288 11.77 12.70 -1.17
N VAL A 289 12.77 11.97 -1.67
CA VAL A 289 14.16 12.09 -1.24
C VAL A 289 14.74 13.43 -1.69
N THR A 290 15.50 14.08 -0.81
CA THR A 290 16.23 15.33 -1.08
C THR A 290 17.73 15.14 -0.73
N ASP A 291 18.55 16.13 -1.06
CA ASP A 291 20.01 16.05 -0.85
C ASP A 291 20.37 15.80 0.63
N ASP A 292 19.66 16.47 1.55
CA ASP A 292 19.96 16.46 3.00
C ASP A 292 18.86 15.79 3.85
N GLY A 293 17.84 15.19 3.24
CA GLY A 293 16.68 14.66 3.97
C GLY A 293 15.60 14.07 3.06
N CYS A 294 14.35 14.19 3.48
CA CYS A 294 13.19 13.95 2.61
C CYS A 294 12.00 14.85 2.96
N GLU A 295 11.07 14.97 2.03
CA GLU A 295 9.79 15.64 2.22
C GLU A 295 8.65 14.62 2.26
N ILE A 296 7.95 14.54 3.40
CA ILE A 296 6.77 13.69 3.55
C ILE A 296 5.60 14.32 2.81
N THR A 297 5.05 13.63 1.80
CA THR A 297 3.92 14.12 1.00
C THR A 297 2.56 13.81 1.64
N THR A 298 2.52 12.82 2.54
CA THR A 298 1.30 12.23 3.13
C THR A 298 1.13 12.51 4.63
N LYS A 299 1.60 13.66 5.14
CA LYS A 299 1.55 14.01 6.58
C LYS A 299 0.17 13.87 7.21
#